data_AF-A0A1Q1FM81-F1
#
_entry.id   AF-A0A1Q1FM81-F1
#
_cell.length_a   1.000
_cell.length_b   1.000
_cell.length_c   1.000
_cell.angle_alpha   90.00
_cell.angle_beta   90.00
_cell.angle_gamma   90.00
#
_symmetry.space_group_name_H-M   'P 1'
#
loop_
_entity.id
_entity.type
_entity.pdbx_description
1 polymer ?
#
loop_
_entity_poly.entity_id
_entity_poly.type
_entity_poly.pdbx_seq_one_letter_code
_entity_poly.pdbx_strand_id
1 'polypeptide(L)'
;MRAVDPAPHEFAANFLFAEDGLAPFFAADSQVKAGGGSQRGTFVDDGEEWVVKLYYQDSGIVHPGRQTPTGTDWLLDEMREFRLSVQRHPSEDSVGEQDFNAHLAPRWQGMEVEKNDGDTFELDVPEEIDEAVNVRVNGSNIEFTRYRRLLKKAALSVGINGRYFEEPHEYSNVQDAEMYVRLHTDASGPVHARDGPIASMGHLLENDRRGYRKVVQNDDDDHGQNLPGYYHTATLDRRRIREAFPDHRLPKEVKHYYSRQALSFDRDHPLRHPKVGSSYQASLMPDDEHIPVDEESLEELAAELSQTVHSVLLDAGLDIAPEHGDGPFVSDAYFDMSVGEGHREAVSLDLAHIRHEQESVVVKHLADGLSPVQWESLDTLVSDGGEVAPADIADEHGRHVDSVRRALREIEDMVDREYGSVSLRSTYVAELVHDAVQEARDTVQKAAEAGARALEAAERGLDERTSAFLAWAAKYGVDVDDRRDARMKLRLGDLDPDADPDPAFLVRQAFERWTAMNRDESTFRNGVVEFNGQRTEIWRFLARNARTL
;
A
#
# COMPACT_ATOMS: atom_id res chain seq x y z
N MET A 1 21.05 11.66 11.07
CA MET A 1 21.18 10.42 11.87
C MET A 1 22.22 9.50 11.24
N ARG A 2 22.61 8.44 11.96
CA ARG A 2 23.48 7.37 11.46
C ARG A 2 22.61 6.17 11.05
N ALA A 3 22.81 5.62 9.85
CA ALA A 3 22.01 4.51 9.30
C ALA A 3 22.76 3.81 8.16
N VAL A 4 22.28 2.64 7.73
CA VAL A 4 22.76 1.95 6.53
C VAL A 4 22.55 2.82 5.30
N ASP A 5 23.52 2.86 4.38
CA ASP A 5 23.41 3.63 3.14
C ASP A 5 22.54 2.88 2.12
N PRO A 6 21.34 3.37 1.75
CA PRO A 6 20.57 2.75 0.67
C PRO A 6 21.29 2.97 -0.67
N ALA A 7 21.14 2.02 -1.58
CA ALA A 7 21.70 2.10 -2.92
C ALA A 7 20.61 2.47 -3.96
N PRO A 8 20.95 3.17 -5.05
CA PRO A 8 20.06 3.33 -6.20
C PRO A 8 19.75 1.98 -6.86
N HIS A 9 18.49 1.74 -7.23
CA HIS A 9 18.11 0.54 -7.99
C HIS A 9 17.68 0.84 -9.42
N GLU A 10 16.68 1.71 -9.59
CA GLU A 10 16.09 2.06 -10.87
C GLU A 10 16.01 3.58 -10.97
N PHE A 11 16.18 4.11 -12.18
CA PHE A 11 15.99 5.52 -12.48
C PHE A 11 15.54 5.71 -13.92
N ALA A 12 14.49 6.52 -14.09
CA ALA A 12 14.03 6.96 -15.39
C ALA A 12 13.80 8.47 -15.38
N ALA A 13 14.19 9.14 -16.47
CA ALA A 13 13.99 10.57 -16.63
C ALA A 13 13.86 10.95 -18.10
N ASN A 14 13.15 12.05 -18.36
CA ASN A 14 13.17 12.73 -19.64
C ASN A 14 14.11 13.94 -19.53
N PHE A 15 15.21 13.92 -20.27
CA PHE A 15 16.06 15.10 -20.46
C PHE A 15 15.70 15.77 -21.79
N LEU A 16 15.15 16.97 -21.73
CA LEU A 16 14.78 17.74 -22.91
C LEU A 16 15.87 18.76 -23.21
N PHE A 17 16.42 18.76 -24.43
CA PHE A 17 17.47 19.70 -24.84
C PHE A 17 16.98 20.53 -26.04
N ALA A 18 16.78 21.83 -25.83
CA ALA A 18 16.22 22.74 -26.83
C ALA A 18 17.25 23.69 -27.46
N GLU A 19 18.38 23.96 -26.79
CA GLU A 19 19.35 25.00 -27.20
C GLU A 19 19.88 24.82 -28.63
N ASP A 20 20.15 23.58 -29.04
CA ASP A 20 20.67 23.23 -30.37
C ASP A 20 19.59 22.66 -31.31
N GLY A 21 18.30 22.77 -30.95
CA GLY A 21 17.17 22.25 -31.72
C GLY A 21 17.34 20.77 -32.09
N LEU A 22 17.20 20.45 -33.38
CA LEU A 22 17.35 19.07 -33.90
C LEU A 22 18.80 18.65 -34.22
N ALA A 23 19.81 19.50 -34.00
CA ALA A 23 21.20 19.16 -34.31
C ALA A 23 21.73 17.89 -33.61
N PRO A 24 21.40 17.59 -32.34
CA PRO A 24 21.84 16.36 -31.68
C PRO A 24 21.25 15.11 -32.34
N PHE A 25 20.01 15.19 -32.81
CA PHE A 25 19.32 14.11 -33.51
C PHE A 25 19.98 13.82 -34.88
N PHE A 26 20.27 14.86 -35.67
CA PHE A 26 20.99 14.69 -36.94
C PHE A 26 22.44 14.24 -36.76
N ALA A 27 23.10 14.63 -35.67
CA ALA A 27 24.42 14.12 -35.32
C ALA A 27 24.39 12.60 -35.05
N ALA A 28 23.37 12.13 -34.32
CA ALA A 28 23.19 10.70 -34.09
C ALA A 28 22.98 9.91 -35.39
N ASP A 29 22.13 10.41 -36.30
CA ASP A 29 21.94 9.85 -37.64
C ASP A 29 23.27 9.74 -38.41
N SER A 30 24.02 10.84 -38.45
CA SER A 30 25.31 10.90 -39.15
C SER A 30 26.30 9.85 -38.63
N GLN A 31 26.42 9.69 -37.31
CA GLN A 31 27.31 8.70 -36.70
C GLN A 31 26.82 7.27 -36.94
N VAL A 32 25.52 7.00 -36.80
CA VAL A 32 24.94 5.69 -37.14
C VAL A 32 25.25 5.30 -38.59
N LYS A 33 25.07 6.22 -39.54
CA LYS A 33 25.38 5.99 -40.96
C LYS A 33 26.87 5.74 -41.18
N ALA A 34 27.73 6.53 -40.54
CA ALA A 34 29.18 6.35 -40.62
C ALA A 34 29.64 4.98 -40.08
N GLY A 35 28.98 4.48 -39.04
CA GLY A 35 29.21 3.16 -38.46
C GLY A 35 28.54 1.99 -39.20
N GLY A 36 27.87 2.23 -40.34
CA GLY A 36 27.17 1.17 -41.09
C GLY A 36 25.94 0.62 -40.37
N GLY A 37 25.26 1.45 -39.59
CA GLY A 37 24.03 1.12 -38.85
C GLY A 37 24.19 1.14 -37.33
N SER A 38 25.41 1.18 -36.80
CA SER A 38 25.67 1.40 -35.37
C SER A 38 27.09 1.89 -35.11
N GLN A 39 27.32 2.59 -34.01
CA GLN A 39 28.64 3.02 -33.58
C GLN A 39 28.90 2.53 -32.15
N ARG A 40 30.16 2.23 -31.83
CA ARG A 40 30.59 1.81 -30.50
C ARG A 40 31.70 2.70 -29.99
N GLY A 41 31.70 2.92 -28.70
CA GLY A 41 32.72 3.71 -28.00
C GLY A 41 32.96 3.17 -26.60
N THR A 42 34.06 3.61 -26.00
CA THR A 42 34.35 3.40 -24.59
C THR A 42 34.75 4.73 -23.96
N PHE A 43 34.48 4.90 -22.68
CA PHE A 43 34.89 6.07 -21.92
C PHE A 43 35.13 5.72 -20.46
N VAL A 44 35.78 6.63 -19.74
CA VAL A 44 36.03 6.50 -18.30
C VAL A 44 35.30 7.61 -17.53
N ASP A 45 34.63 7.23 -16.45
CA ASP A 45 33.98 8.15 -15.51
C ASP A 45 34.33 7.75 -14.09
N ASP A 46 34.95 8.65 -13.32
CA ASP A 46 35.30 8.38 -11.91
C ASP A 46 36.11 7.09 -11.66
N GLY A 47 37.03 6.77 -12.58
CA GLY A 47 37.84 5.54 -12.51
C GLY A 47 37.14 4.29 -13.03
N GLU A 48 35.90 4.41 -13.51
CA GLU A 48 35.06 3.34 -14.00
C GLU A 48 35.07 3.28 -15.52
N GLU A 49 35.26 2.11 -16.11
CA GLU A 49 35.20 1.93 -17.57
C GLU A 49 33.77 1.62 -18.02
N TRP A 50 33.31 2.35 -19.04
CA TRP A 50 31.98 2.23 -19.62
C TRP A 50 32.07 1.94 -21.11
N VAL A 51 31.14 1.13 -21.62
CA VAL A 51 30.97 0.89 -23.05
C VAL A 51 29.64 1.46 -23.51
N VAL A 52 29.62 1.97 -24.75
CA VAL A 52 28.40 2.47 -25.36
C VAL A 52 28.22 1.91 -26.76
N LYS A 53 26.97 1.66 -27.11
CA LYS A 53 26.51 1.39 -28.48
C LYS A 53 25.44 2.40 -28.88
N LEU A 54 25.73 3.19 -29.91
CA LEU A 54 24.76 4.01 -30.63
C LEU A 54 24.12 3.16 -31.74
N TYR A 55 22.80 3.16 -31.80
CA TYR A 55 22.01 2.49 -32.85
C TYR A 55 20.68 3.22 -33.05
N TYR A 56 19.82 2.69 -33.93
CA TYR A 56 18.51 3.26 -34.21
C TYR A 56 17.40 2.20 -34.14
N GLN A 57 16.17 2.68 -34.04
CA GLN A 57 14.94 1.92 -34.18
C GLN A 57 13.99 2.64 -35.14
N ASP A 58 12.96 1.92 -35.59
CA ASP A 58 11.84 2.52 -36.31
C ASP A 58 11.08 3.49 -35.38
N SER A 59 10.54 4.56 -35.97
CA SER A 59 9.81 5.59 -35.24
C SER A 59 8.33 5.57 -35.59
N GLY A 60 7.47 5.82 -34.59
CA GLY A 60 6.05 6.12 -34.80
C GLY A 60 5.78 7.59 -35.15
N ILE A 61 6.81 8.44 -35.20
CA ILE A 61 6.67 9.86 -35.56
C ILE A 61 6.42 9.96 -37.07
N VAL A 62 5.41 10.74 -37.46
CA VAL A 62 5.08 10.99 -38.86
C VAL A 62 6.19 11.83 -39.51
N HIS A 63 6.64 11.43 -40.69
CA HIS A 63 7.70 12.14 -41.40
C HIS A 63 7.27 13.56 -41.77
N PRO A 64 8.04 14.62 -41.41
CA PRO A 64 7.63 16.02 -41.65
C PRO A 64 7.76 16.45 -43.13
N GLY A 65 8.02 15.53 -44.07
CA GLY A 65 8.46 15.88 -45.42
C GLY A 65 9.88 16.47 -45.45
N ARG A 66 10.12 17.46 -46.33
CA ARG A 66 11.47 18.02 -46.55
C ARG A 66 11.90 19.04 -45.47
N GLN A 67 10.95 19.61 -44.74
CA GLN A 67 11.18 20.61 -43.71
C GLN A 67 10.16 20.39 -42.58
N THR A 68 10.57 20.61 -41.33
CA THR A 68 9.64 20.69 -40.20
C THR A 68 8.67 21.86 -40.37
N PRO A 69 7.49 21.86 -39.70
CA PRO A 69 6.59 23.01 -39.67
C PRO A 69 7.26 24.32 -39.20
N THR A 70 8.30 24.20 -38.36
CA THR A 70 9.17 25.26 -37.84
C THR A 70 10.25 25.71 -38.84
N GLY A 71 10.43 25.02 -39.96
CA GLY A 71 11.28 25.44 -41.09
C GLY A 71 12.67 24.80 -41.15
N THR A 72 12.98 23.82 -40.29
CA THR A 72 14.27 23.10 -40.30
C THR A 72 14.29 22.05 -41.41
N ASP A 73 15.34 22.06 -42.23
CA ASP A 73 15.54 21.03 -43.28
C ASP A 73 15.66 19.64 -42.67
N TRP A 74 14.81 18.72 -43.15
CA TRP A 74 14.81 17.34 -42.70
C TRP A 74 15.79 16.49 -43.51
N LEU A 75 16.74 15.84 -42.83
CA LEU A 75 17.91 15.20 -43.46
C LEU A 75 17.80 13.67 -43.60
N LEU A 76 16.72 13.07 -43.10
CA LEU A 76 16.50 11.62 -43.13
C LEU A 76 15.44 11.29 -44.19
N ASP A 77 15.66 10.21 -44.95
CA ASP A 77 14.66 9.70 -45.90
C ASP A 77 13.58 8.84 -45.21
N GLU A 78 13.94 8.21 -44.09
CA GLU A 78 13.08 7.35 -43.28
C GLU A 78 13.09 7.84 -41.83
N MET A 79 11.92 7.88 -41.20
CA MET A 79 11.80 8.24 -39.79
C MET A 79 12.42 7.17 -38.90
N ARG A 80 13.33 7.60 -38.02
CA ARG A 80 14.07 6.76 -37.10
C ARG A 80 14.27 7.51 -35.80
N GLU A 81 14.43 6.76 -34.72
CA GLU A 81 14.86 7.31 -33.43
C GLU A 81 16.14 6.60 -32.98
N PHE A 82 16.94 7.29 -32.16
CA PHE A 82 18.28 6.84 -31.83
C PHE A 82 18.37 6.36 -30.38
N ARG A 83 19.26 5.42 -30.14
CA ARG A 83 19.50 4.89 -28.79
C ARG A 83 20.98 4.80 -28.49
N LEU A 84 21.34 5.23 -27.29
CA LEU A 84 22.62 4.92 -26.65
C LEU A 84 22.34 3.85 -25.60
N SER A 85 22.85 2.64 -25.82
CA SER A 85 22.95 1.62 -24.77
C SER A 85 24.31 1.82 -24.10
N VAL A 86 24.29 2.20 -22.83
CA VAL A 86 25.47 2.52 -22.04
C VAL A 86 25.50 1.56 -20.86
N GLN A 87 26.60 0.85 -20.67
CA GLN A 87 26.71 -0.15 -19.62
C GLN A 87 28.12 -0.12 -19.04
N ARG A 88 28.22 -0.50 -17.77
CA ARG A 88 29.52 -0.72 -17.14
C ARG A 88 30.30 -1.76 -17.93
N HIS A 89 31.61 -1.59 -18.05
CA HIS A 89 32.43 -2.51 -18.83
C HIS A 89 32.32 -3.92 -18.21
N PRO A 90 32.09 -4.99 -18.99
CA PRO A 90 31.86 -6.34 -18.46
C PRO A 90 33.01 -6.95 -17.62
N SER A 91 34.20 -6.35 -17.66
CA SER A 91 35.32 -6.75 -16.79
C SER A 91 35.24 -6.15 -15.39
N GLU A 92 34.44 -5.09 -15.20
CA GLU A 92 34.25 -4.39 -13.93
C GLU A 92 32.87 -4.69 -13.32
N ASP A 93 31.87 -5.01 -14.14
CA ASP A 93 30.56 -5.48 -13.71
C ASP A 93 30.28 -6.88 -14.28
N SER A 94 30.48 -7.90 -13.44
CA SER A 94 30.22 -9.29 -13.80
C SER A 94 28.74 -9.67 -13.78
N VAL A 95 27.89 -8.88 -13.13
CA VAL A 95 26.44 -9.12 -13.07
C VAL A 95 25.76 -8.52 -14.29
N GLY A 96 26.23 -7.35 -14.74
CA GLY A 96 25.80 -6.72 -16.00
C GLY A 96 24.46 -6.00 -15.89
N GLU A 97 24.19 -5.39 -14.74
CA GLU A 97 22.96 -4.65 -14.44
C GLU A 97 23.26 -3.20 -13.99
N GLN A 98 24.52 -2.75 -14.07
CA GLN A 98 24.84 -1.33 -13.98
C GLN A 98 24.87 -0.71 -15.37
N ASP A 99 23.70 -0.28 -15.85
CA ASP A 99 23.50 0.23 -17.20
C ASP A 99 22.38 1.27 -17.32
N PHE A 100 22.31 1.91 -18.48
CA PHE A 100 21.14 2.66 -18.91
C PHE A 100 20.98 2.67 -20.42
N ASN A 101 19.73 2.81 -20.86
CA ASN A 101 19.39 3.12 -22.24
C ASN A 101 18.88 4.55 -22.34
N ALA A 102 19.48 5.34 -23.23
CA ALA A 102 19.03 6.68 -23.57
C ALA A 102 18.39 6.68 -24.96
N HIS A 103 17.08 6.93 -25.01
CA HIS A 103 16.29 7.03 -26.24
C HIS A 103 16.17 8.49 -26.67
N LEU A 104 16.81 8.86 -27.78
CA LEU A 104 16.81 10.19 -28.37
C LEU A 104 15.69 10.28 -29.40
N ALA A 105 14.69 11.12 -29.11
CA ALA A 105 13.54 11.38 -29.95
C ALA A 105 13.45 12.88 -30.27
N PRO A 106 13.22 13.26 -31.54
CA PRO A 106 13.07 14.66 -31.91
C PRO A 106 11.73 15.21 -31.42
N ARG A 107 11.66 16.53 -31.21
CA ARG A 107 10.46 17.29 -30.84
C ARG A 107 10.41 18.56 -31.68
N TRP A 108 9.25 18.90 -32.20
CA TRP A 108 8.99 20.17 -32.88
C TRP A 108 7.51 20.55 -32.77
N GLN A 109 7.21 21.84 -32.87
CA GLN A 109 5.82 22.32 -32.89
C GLN A 109 5.02 21.76 -34.07
N GLY A 110 3.81 21.24 -33.81
CA GLY A 110 2.98 20.60 -34.83
C GLY A 110 3.44 19.20 -35.23
N MET A 111 4.18 18.49 -34.36
CA MET A 111 4.62 17.12 -34.63
C MET A 111 3.47 16.13 -34.52
N GLU A 112 3.26 15.32 -35.56
CA GLU A 112 2.28 14.24 -35.54
C GLU A 112 2.92 12.88 -35.21
N VAL A 113 2.20 12.05 -34.48
CA VAL A 113 2.59 10.69 -34.10
C VAL A 113 1.49 9.73 -34.54
N GLU A 114 1.89 8.60 -35.15
CA GLU A 114 1.01 7.51 -35.56
C GLU A 114 0.92 6.47 -34.44
N LYS A 115 -0.32 6.07 -34.12
CA LYS A 115 -0.63 4.99 -33.18
C LYS A 115 -0.60 3.63 -33.89
N ASN A 116 -0.55 2.56 -33.10
CA ASN A 116 -0.54 1.18 -33.61
C ASN A 116 -1.81 0.80 -34.41
N ASP A 117 -2.90 1.53 -34.25
CA ASP A 117 -4.16 1.37 -35.00
C ASP A 117 -4.20 2.19 -36.30
N GLY A 118 -3.16 2.98 -36.58
CA GLY A 118 -3.03 3.84 -37.75
C GLY A 118 -3.61 5.25 -37.58
N ASP A 119 -4.18 5.57 -36.41
CA ASP A 119 -4.66 6.92 -36.13
C ASP A 119 -3.47 7.85 -35.81
N THR A 120 -3.52 9.08 -36.31
CA THR A 120 -2.53 10.11 -36.00
C THR A 120 -3.06 11.12 -35.00
N PHE A 121 -2.17 11.65 -34.16
CA PHE A 121 -2.46 12.78 -33.28
C PHE A 121 -1.25 13.70 -33.17
N GLU A 122 -1.50 14.98 -32.90
CA GLU A 122 -0.43 15.94 -32.62
C GLU A 122 0.12 15.71 -31.21
N LEU A 123 1.43 15.51 -31.09
CA LEU A 123 2.09 15.42 -29.79
C LEU A 123 2.16 16.81 -29.18
N ASP A 124 1.72 16.92 -27.93
CA ASP A 124 1.86 18.16 -27.17
C ASP A 124 3.35 18.48 -26.93
N VAL A 125 3.78 19.62 -27.46
CA VAL A 125 5.11 20.19 -27.25
C VAL A 125 4.90 21.58 -26.66
N PRO A 126 5.52 21.90 -25.51
CA PRO A 126 5.33 23.20 -24.86
C PRO A 126 5.58 24.36 -25.81
N GLU A 127 4.70 25.38 -25.78
CA GLU A 127 4.73 26.51 -26.74
C GLU A 127 6.07 27.26 -26.74
N GLU A 128 6.82 27.23 -25.63
CA GLU A 128 8.14 27.86 -25.52
C GLU A 128 9.24 27.10 -26.28
N ILE A 129 8.96 25.89 -26.75
CA ILE A 129 9.89 25.02 -27.46
C ILE A 129 9.49 24.92 -28.92
N ASP A 130 10.27 25.58 -29.79
CA ASP A 130 10.15 25.43 -31.24
C ASP A 130 10.60 24.03 -31.68
N GLU A 131 11.83 23.65 -31.31
CA GLU A 131 12.45 22.36 -31.60
C GLU A 131 13.33 21.91 -30.44
N ALA A 132 13.37 20.60 -30.21
CA ALA A 132 14.20 20.00 -29.17
C ALA A 132 14.52 18.53 -29.47
N VAL A 133 15.41 17.95 -28.66
CA VAL A 133 15.58 16.50 -28.54
C VAL A 133 15.19 16.08 -27.13
N ASN A 134 14.21 15.19 -27.03
CA ASN A 134 13.92 14.49 -25.78
C ASN A 134 14.79 13.25 -25.68
N VAL A 135 15.51 13.11 -24.57
CA VAL A 135 16.32 11.94 -24.24
C VAL A 135 15.69 11.24 -23.05
N ARG A 136 14.91 10.20 -23.31
CA ARG A 136 14.36 9.35 -22.25
C ARG A 136 15.43 8.36 -21.80
N VAL A 137 15.91 8.49 -20.58
CA VAL A 137 16.78 7.50 -19.96
C VAL A 137 15.95 6.52 -19.13
N ASN A 138 16.32 5.24 -19.18
CA ASN A 138 15.92 4.26 -18.17
C ASN A 138 17.17 3.45 -17.84
N GLY A 139 17.53 3.33 -16.57
CA GLY A 139 18.68 2.58 -16.14
C GLY A 139 18.58 2.08 -14.72
N SER A 140 19.65 1.42 -14.29
CA SER A 140 19.69 0.72 -13.02
C SER A 140 21.05 0.81 -12.34
N ASN A 141 21.03 0.77 -11.01
CA ASN A 141 22.22 0.69 -10.15
C ASN A 141 23.26 1.80 -10.38
N ILE A 142 22.80 3.02 -10.70
CA ILE A 142 23.61 4.22 -10.92
C ILE A 142 23.03 5.36 -10.08
N GLU A 143 23.90 6.13 -9.42
CA GLU A 143 23.50 7.36 -8.71
C GLU A 143 22.75 8.33 -9.63
N PHE A 144 21.61 8.85 -9.16
CA PHE A 144 20.69 9.66 -9.99
C PHE A 144 21.37 10.87 -10.64
N THR A 145 22.28 11.53 -9.92
CA THR A 145 23.01 12.71 -10.39
C THR A 145 24.01 12.41 -11.52
N ARG A 146 24.37 11.13 -11.74
CA ARG A 146 25.39 10.74 -12.73
C ARG A 146 24.85 10.60 -14.15
N TYR A 147 23.55 10.37 -14.34
CA TYR A 147 22.98 10.03 -15.66
C TYR A 147 23.30 11.08 -16.74
N ARG A 148 23.14 12.38 -16.44
CA ARG A 148 23.47 13.46 -17.39
C ARG A 148 24.96 13.45 -17.76
N ARG A 149 25.84 13.29 -16.77
CA ARG A 149 27.30 13.24 -16.98
C ARG A 149 27.70 12.05 -17.85
N LEU A 150 27.13 10.88 -17.57
CA LEU A 150 27.38 9.66 -18.33
C LEU A 150 26.83 9.76 -19.75
N LEU A 151 25.63 10.34 -19.96
CA LEU A 151 25.06 10.60 -21.28
C LEU A 151 25.99 11.45 -22.15
N LYS A 152 26.53 12.54 -21.59
CA LYS A 152 27.48 13.41 -22.30
C LYS A 152 28.73 12.65 -22.75
N LYS A 153 29.32 11.85 -21.85
CA LYS A 153 30.52 11.06 -22.14
C LYS A 153 30.25 9.95 -23.16
N ALA A 154 29.11 9.29 -23.04
CA ALA A 154 28.65 8.28 -23.98
C ALA A 154 28.51 8.88 -25.39
N ALA A 155 27.81 10.02 -25.53
CA ALA A 155 27.67 10.74 -26.79
C ALA A 155 29.03 11.11 -27.42
N LEU A 156 29.95 11.67 -26.63
CA LEU A 156 31.31 12.01 -27.08
C LEU A 156 32.07 10.80 -27.62
N SER A 157 32.00 9.66 -26.94
CA SER A 157 32.73 8.45 -27.34
C SER A 157 32.22 7.82 -28.63
N VAL A 158 30.99 8.15 -29.06
CA VAL A 158 30.43 7.75 -30.36
C VAL A 158 30.41 8.89 -31.37
N GLY A 159 31.19 9.96 -31.16
CA GLY A 159 31.38 11.04 -32.13
C GLY A 159 30.27 12.10 -32.17
N ILE A 160 29.37 12.13 -31.19
CA ILE A 160 28.38 13.18 -31.02
C ILE A 160 28.93 14.23 -30.05
N ASN A 161 28.75 15.52 -30.34
CA ASN A 161 29.25 16.58 -29.48
C ASN A 161 28.52 16.57 -28.12
N GLY A 162 29.26 16.41 -27.02
CA GLY A 162 28.71 16.35 -25.66
C GLY A 162 28.03 17.64 -25.19
N ARG A 163 28.32 18.80 -25.81
CA ARG A 163 27.67 20.09 -25.49
C ARG A 163 26.16 20.04 -25.67
N TYR A 164 25.68 19.21 -26.59
CA TYR A 164 24.26 19.01 -26.87
C TYR A 164 23.46 18.49 -25.66
N PHE A 165 24.16 17.97 -24.64
CA PHE A 165 23.55 17.37 -23.46
C PHE A 165 24.02 18.07 -22.17
N GLU A 166 24.44 19.33 -22.26
CA GLU A 166 24.97 20.12 -21.13
C GLU A 166 23.84 20.62 -20.22
N GLU A 167 22.92 21.40 -20.77
CA GLU A 167 21.87 22.10 -20.04
C GLU A 167 20.48 21.58 -20.46
N PRO A 168 19.85 20.71 -19.65
CA PRO A 168 18.48 20.30 -19.90
C PRO A 168 17.52 21.47 -19.67
N HIS A 169 16.45 21.52 -20.45
CA HIS A 169 15.33 22.45 -20.32
C HIS A 169 14.59 22.23 -19.00
N GLU A 170 13.89 23.25 -18.49
CA GLU A 170 13.14 23.21 -17.22
C GLU A 170 11.98 22.19 -17.20
N TYR A 171 11.52 21.77 -18.37
CA TYR A 171 10.50 20.72 -18.53
C TYR A 171 11.08 19.30 -18.46
N SER A 172 12.40 19.17 -18.31
CA SER A 172 13.03 17.88 -18.02
C SER A 172 12.60 17.39 -16.65
N ASN A 173 12.28 16.10 -16.55
CA ASN A 173 11.61 15.56 -15.38
C ASN A 173 12.04 14.13 -15.07
N VAL A 174 12.01 13.79 -13.78
CA VAL A 174 12.13 12.40 -13.31
C VAL A 174 10.81 11.68 -13.53
N GLN A 175 10.91 10.43 -14.00
CA GLN A 175 9.79 9.55 -14.30
C GLN A 175 9.69 8.38 -13.32
N ASP A 176 10.83 7.90 -12.81
CA ASP A 176 10.92 6.85 -11.80
C ASP A 176 12.27 6.96 -11.09
N ALA A 177 12.33 6.56 -9.83
CA ALA A 177 13.54 6.50 -9.04
C ALA A 177 13.33 5.57 -7.84
N GLU A 178 14.22 4.61 -7.62
CA GLU A 178 14.14 3.69 -6.48
C GLU A 178 15.45 3.67 -5.69
N MET A 179 15.33 3.80 -4.36
CA MET A 179 16.41 3.52 -3.40
C MET A 179 16.07 2.24 -2.63
N TYR A 180 17.06 1.38 -2.37
CA TYR A 180 16.85 0.11 -1.69
C TYR A 180 17.96 -0.26 -0.70
N VAL A 181 17.61 -1.16 0.20
CA VAL A 181 18.57 -2.00 0.95
C VAL A 181 18.24 -3.46 0.70
N ARG A 182 19.21 -4.35 0.90
CA ARG A 182 18.96 -5.79 0.86
C ARG A 182 18.97 -6.37 2.26
N LEU A 183 17.89 -7.06 2.63
CA LEU A 183 17.70 -7.67 3.94
C LEU A 183 17.96 -9.16 3.88
N HIS A 184 18.56 -9.72 4.92
CA HIS A 184 18.64 -11.16 5.11
C HIS A 184 17.22 -11.75 5.23
N THR A 185 16.98 -12.92 4.64
CA THR A 185 15.65 -13.56 4.60
C THR A 185 15.08 -13.80 5.99
N ASP A 186 15.95 -14.12 6.94
CA ASP A 186 15.54 -14.43 8.32
C ASP A 186 15.18 -13.16 9.12
N ALA A 187 15.55 -11.98 8.62
CA ALA A 187 15.25 -10.68 9.24
C ALA A 187 14.12 -9.93 8.53
N SER A 188 13.74 -10.32 7.30
CA SER A 188 12.81 -9.55 6.47
C SER A 188 11.33 -9.74 6.83
N GLY A 189 11.00 -10.83 7.53
CA GLY A 189 9.63 -11.22 7.92
C GLY A 189 8.77 -10.08 8.49
N PRO A 190 9.25 -9.33 9.51
CA PRO A 190 8.51 -8.23 10.11
C PRO A 190 8.11 -7.11 9.14
N VAL A 191 8.87 -6.89 8.04
CA VAL A 191 8.56 -5.83 7.07
C VAL A 191 7.27 -6.11 6.30
N HIS A 192 7.07 -7.37 5.91
CA HIS A 192 5.95 -7.83 5.09
C HIS A 192 4.90 -8.61 5.90
N ALA A 193 5.01 -8.62 7.23
CA ALA A 193 4.04 -9.26 8.10
C ALA A 193 2.67 -8.60 7.95
N ARG A 194 1.60 -9.29 8.38
CA ARG A 194 0.23 -8.78 8.30
C ARG A 194 0.03 -7.50 9.14
N ASP A 195 0.79 -7.36 10.21
CA ASP A 195 0.89 -6.19 11.07
C ASP A 195 2.14 -5.35 10.79
N GLY A 196 2.95 -5.75 9.80
CA GLY A 196 4.17 -5.05 9.40
C GLY A 196 3.89 -3.70 8.72
N PRO A 197 4.92 -2.88 8.52
CA PRO A 197 4.79 -1.52 7.99
C PRO A 197 4.13 -1.46 6.62
N ILE A 198 4.42 -2.39 5.69
CA ILE A 198 3.84 -2.35 4.34
C ILE A 198 2.33 -2.58 4.39
N ALA A 199 1.89 -3.62 5.11
CA ALA A 199 0.46 -3.91 5.28
C ALA A 199 -0.23 -2.77 6.04
N SER A 200 0.37 -2.29 7.12
CA SER A 200 -0.18 -1.21 7.94
C SER A 200 -0.30 0.11 7.17
N MET A 201 0.69 0.49 6.35
CA MET A 201 0.58 1.66 5.45
C MET A 201 -0.56 1.49 4.45
N GLY A 202 -0.71 0.31 3.86
CA GLY A 202 -1.80 -0.01 2.95
C GLY A 202 -3.19 0.10 3.58
N HIS A 203 -3.32 -0.33 4.83
CA HIS A 203 -4.59 -0.47 5.56
C HIS A 203 -5.00 0.76 6.40
N LEU A 204 -4.04 1.50 6.96
CA LEU A 204 -4.31 2.56 7.94
C LEU A 204 -4.29 3.96 7.34
N LEU A 205 -3.41 4.18 6.36
CA LEU A 205 -3.36 5.41 5.55
C LEU A 205 -4.37 5.34 4.39
N GLU A 206 -5.21 4.32 4.46
CA GLU A 206 -6.38 4.10 3.66
C GLU A 206 -7.42 5.15 4.04
N ASN A 207 -7.99 5.84 3.06
CA ASN A 207 -9.35 6.35 3.16
C ASN A 207 -10.15 5.58 2.14
N ASP A 208 -11.38 5.20 2.46
CA ASP A 208 -12.13 4.32 1.58
C ASP A 208 -12.17 4.84 0.14
N ARG A 209 -12.20 6.18 -0.09
CA ARG A 209 -12.74 6.70 -1.37
C ARG A 209 -12.05 7.89 -2.01
N ARG A 210 -10.96 8.43 -1.43
CA ARG A 210 -10.15 9.49 -2.07
C ARG A 210 -8.66 9.21 -2.06
N GLY A 211 -7.98 9.69 -3.09
CA GLY A 211 -6.56 9.44 -3.30
C GLY A 211 -6.27 8.08 -3.93
N TYR A 212 -5.02 7.85 -4.33
CA TYR A 212 -4.57 6.60 -4.92
C TYR A 212 -3.87 5.73 -3.89
N ARG A 213 -4.27 4.46 -3.85
CA ARG A 213 -3.53 3.39 -3.18
C ARG A 213 -3.50 2.12 -4.02
N LYS A 214 -2.46 1.33 -3.81
CA LYS A 214 -2.39 -0.05 -4.32
C LYS A 214 -1.63 -0.88 -3.30
N VAL A 215 -2.25 -1.96 -2.85
CA VAL A 215 -1.60 -2.98 -2.01
C VAL A 215 -1.45 -4.24 -2.84
N VAL A 216 -0.24 -4.78 -2.87
CA VAL A 216 0.05 -6.09 -3.46
C VAL A 216 0.66 -6.95 -2.38
N GLN A 217 0.15 -8.17 -2.20
CA GLN A 217 0.70 -9.16 -1.29
C GLN A 217 0.73 -10.50 -2.02
N ASN A 218 1.85 -10.80 -2.65
CA ASN A 218 2.10 -12.08 -3.30
C ASN A 218 3.15 -12.86 -2.52
N ASP A 219 2.77 -14.06 -2.08
CA ASP A 219 3.62 -14.98 -1.30
C ASP A 219 4.07 -16.19 -2.12
N ASP A 220 3.76 -16.25 -3.41
CA ASP A 220 4.23 -17.29 -4.31
C ASP A 220 5.11 -16.68 -5.42
N ASP A 221 6.21 -17.36 -5.74
CA ASP A 221 7.12 -16.96 -6.83
C ASP A 221 6.48 -17.15 -8.22
N ASP A 222 7.19 -16.73 -9.28
CA ASP A 222 6.72 -16.87 -10.67
C ASP A 222 6.48 -18.33 -11.11
N HIS A 223 6.88 -19.31 -10.27
CA HIS A 223 6.69 -20.75 -10.48
C HIS A 223 5.62 -21.36 -9.56
N GLY A 224 4.92 -20.54 -8.76
CA GLY A 224 3.90 -20.98 -7.80
C GLY A 224 4.48 -21.67 -6.57
N GLN A 225 5.77 -21.46 -6.27
CA GLN A 225 6.40 -21.94 -5.05
C GLN A 225 6.24 -20.91 -3.95
N ASN A 226 5.81 -21.38 -2.78
CA ASN A 226 5.60 -20.50 -1.65
C ASN A 226 6.93 -19.90 -1.16
N LEU A 227 6.99 -18.56 -1.19
CA LEU A 227 8.06 -17.72 -0.73
C LEU A 227 7.43 -16.48 -0.06
N PRO A 228 7.16 -16.53 1.25
CA PRO A 228 6.51 -15.43 1.96
C PRO A 228 7.22 -14.10 1.73
N GLY A 229 6.44 -13.06 1.43
CA GLY A 229 6.97 -11.77 1.07
C GLY A 229 7.55 -11.69 -0.34
N TYR A 230 7.24 -12.63 -1.25
CA TYR A 230 7.81 -12.66 -2.61
C TYR A 230 7.71 -11.30 -3.31
N TYR A 231 6.53 -10.69 -3.27
CA TYR A 231 6.30 -9.33 -3.76
C TYR A 231 5.19 -8.66 -2.97
N HIS A 232 5.58 -7.80 -2.02
CA HIS A 232 4.67 -7.03 -1.17
C HIS A 232 4.92 -5.54 -1.37
N THR A 233 3.87 -4.79 -1.72
CA THR A 233 4.00 -3.34 -1.93
C THR A 233 2.82 -2.56 -1.39
N ALA A 234 3.09 -1.31 -1.01
CA ALA A 234 2.11 -0.28 -0.71
C ALA A 234 2.45 0.98 -1.52
N THR A 235 1.63 1.30 -2.51
CA THR A 235 1.71 2.55 -3.27
C THR A 235 0.81 3.59 -2.65
N LEU A 236 1.34 4.77 -2.37
CA LEU A 236 0.62 5.88 -1.75
C LEU A 236 0.82 7.17 -2.55
N ASP A 237 -0.26 7.93 -2.74
CA ASP A 237 -0.16 9.29 -3.26
C ASP A 237 0.40 10.28 -2.22
N ARG A 238 0.58 11.54 -2.65
CA ARG A 238 1.11 12.62 -1.81
C ARG A 238 0.23 12.96 -0.60
N ARG A 239 -1.09 12.83 -0.70
CA ARG A 239 -2.00 13.11 0.42
C ARG A 239 -1.79 12.05 1.50
N ARG A 240 -1.68 10.78 1.12
CA ARG A 240 -1.55 9.64 2.05
C ARG A 240 -0.16 9.51 2.64
N ILE A 241 0.89 9.74 1.86
CA ILE A 241 2.25 9.66 2.40
C ILE A 241 2.46 10.66 3.54
N ARG A 242 1.80 11.82 3.49
CA ARG A 242 1.89 12.86 4.54
C ARG A 242 1.23 12.49 5.86
N GLU A 243 0.35 11.49 5.88
CA GLU A 243 -0.25 11.01 7.12
C GLU A 243 0.78 10.23 7.96
N ALA A 244 1.66 9.45 7.33
CA ALA A 244 2.78 8.77 8.00
C ALA A 244 4.09 9.58 7.99
N PHE A 245 4.26 10.47 7.01
CA PHE A 245 5.47 11.25 6.81
C PHE A 245 5.12 12.72 6.55
N PRO A 246 4.83 13.52 7.59
CA PRO A 246 4.28 14.87 7.44
C PRO A 246 5.09 15.81 6.52
N ASP A 247 6.41 15.65 6.51
CA ASP A 247 7.33 16.48 5.71
C ASP A 247 7.56 15.96 4.28
N HIS A 248 7.01 14.80 3.92
CA HIS A 248 7.20 14.21 2.59
C HIS A 248 6.33 14.88 1.54
N ARG A 249 6.83 14.86 0.31
CA ARG A 249 6.18 15.51 -0.82
C ARG A 249 5.93 14.57 -1.99
N LEU A 250 6.59 13.42 -2.02
CA LEU A 250 6.59 12.55 -3.19
C LEU A 250 5.59 11.41 -3.04
N PRO A 251 4.72 11.16 -4.05
CA PRO A 251 4.02 9.89 -4.14
C PRO A 251 5.04 8.77 -4.37
N LYS A 252 4.88 7.66 -3.66
CA LYS A 252 5.86 6.58 -3.68
C LYS A 252 5.25 5.22 -3.40
N GLU A 253 5.93 4.19 -3.91
CA GLU A 253 5.68 2.79 -3.60
C GLU A 253 6.76 2.29 -2.64
N VAL A 254 6.35 1.76 -1.49
CA VAL A 254 7.24 0.98 -0.61
C VAL A 254 7.13 -0.48 -0.98
N LYS A 255 8.28 -1.14 -1.15
CA LYS A 255 8.38 -2.48 -1.74
C LYS A 255 9.21 -3.39 -0.83
N HIS A 256 8.74 -4.62 -0.66
CA HIS A 256 9.54 -5.76 -0.22
C HIS A 256 9.44 -6.83 -1.30
N TYR A 257 10.56 -7.22 -1.91
CA TYR A 257 10.51 -8.13 -3.05
C TYR A 257 11.77 -8.99 -3.20
N TYR A 258 11.56 -10.20 -3.71
CA TYR A 258 12.63 -11.11 -4.09
C TYR A 258 12.98 -10.98 -5.58
N SER A 259 14.20 -11.39 -5.93
CA SER A 259 14.50 -11.69 -7.33
C SER A 259 13.62 -12.84 -7.82
N ARG A 260 13.19 -12.79 -9.08
CA ARG A 260 12.40 -13.87 -9.71
C ARG A 260 13.02 -15.26 -9.56
N GLN A 261 14.35 -15.31 -9.48
CA GLN A 261 15.12 -16.55 -9.38
C GLN A 261 15.61 -16.85 -7.96
N ALA A 262 15.12 -16.16 -6.93
CA ALA A 262 15.61 -16.28 -5.55
C ALA A 262 15.72 -17.73 -5.06
N LEU A 263 14.70 -18.56 -5.31
CA LEU A 263 14.70 -19.96 -4.88
C LEU A 263 15.72 -20.84 -5.60
N SER A 264 16.21 -20.42 -6.77
CA SER A 264 17.23 -21.14 -7.53
C SER A 264 18.65 -20.94 -7.00
N PHE A 265 18.87 -19.90 -6.19
CA PHE A 265 20.17 -19.59 -5.59
C PHE A 265 20.35 -20.29 -4.24
N ASP A 266 21.61 -20.58 -3.91
CA ASP A 266 22.01 -21.07 -2.59
C ASP A 266 21.69 -20.04 -1.49
N ARG A 267 21.59 -20.52 -0.25
CA ARG A 267 21.18 -19.69 0.91
C ARG A 267 22.07 -18.48 1.16
N ASP A 268 23.36 -18.61 0.86
CA ASP A 268 24.36 -17.56 1.10
C ASP A 268 24.51 -16.60 -0.09
N HIS A 269 23.76 -16.81 -1.17
CA HIS A 269 23.86 -15.99 -2.36
C HIS A 269 23.04 -14.69 -2.19
N PRO A 270 23.58 -13.50 -2.50
CA PRO A 270 22.87 -12.22 -2.29
C PRO A 270 21.46 -12.18 -2.89
N LEU A 271 21.28 -12.68 -4.11
CA LEU A 271 19.97 -12.71 -4.79
C LEU A 271 18.95 -13.69 -4.18
N ARG A 272 19.34 -14.50 -3.19
CA ARG A 272 18.41 -15.28 -2.37
C ARG A 272 17.62 -14.40 -1.41
N HIS A 273 18.15 -13.25 -1.06
CA HIS A 273 17.65 -12.35 -0.04
C HIS A 273 16.80 -11.24 -0.66
N PRO A 274 15.71 -10.77 -0.02
CA PRO A 274 14.84 -9.75 -0.59
C PRO A 274 15.44 -8.35 -0.50
N LYS A 275 14.94 -7.46 -1.34
CA LYS A 275 15.15 -6.03 -1.26
C LYS A 275 13.98 -5.39 -0.52
N VAL A 276 14.28 -4.34 0.25
CA VAL A 276 13.31 -3.36 0.73
C VAL A 276 13.64 -2.03 0.10
N GLY A 277 12.69 -1.45 -0.63
CA GLY A 277 12.92 -0.25 -1.41
C GLY A 277 11.76 0.75 -1.34
N SER A 278 12.06 1.98 -1.71
CA SER A 278 11.09 3.05 -1.91
C SER A 278 11.27 3.60 -3.32
N SER A 279 10.21 3.55 -4.12
CA SER A 279 10.19 4.01 -5.53
C SER A 279 9.26 5.21 -5.69
N TYR A 280 9.74 6.26 -6.34
CA TYR A 280 8.94 7.43 -6.73
C TYR A 280 7.96 7.09 -7.85
N GLN A 281 6.72 7.58 -7.76
CA GLN A 281 5.64 7.28 -8.70
C GLN A 281 5.18 8.54 -9.44
N ALA A 282 5.83 8.89 -10.56
CA ALA A 282 5.53 10.11 -11.32
C ALA A 282 4.08 10.17 -11.82
N SER A 283 3.47 9.02 -12.13
CA SER A 283 2.06 8.93 -12.57
C SER A 283 1.04 9.35 -11.52
N LEU A 284 1.46 9.51 -10.26
CA LEU A 284 0.64 9.94 -9.13
C LEU A 284 0.94 11.37 -8.71
N MET A 285 1.85 12.07 -9.41
CA MET A 285 2.03 13.50 -9.25
C MET A 285 0.86 14.26 -9.88
N PRO A 286 0.49 15.44 -9.33
CA PRO A 286 -0.38 16.37 -10.04
C PRO A 286 0.15 16.71 -11.43
N ASP A 287 -0.73 16.88 -12.41
CA ASP A 287 -0.35 17.11 -13.82
C ASP A 287 0.52 18.37 -14.02
N ASP A 288 0.47 19.34 -13.11
CA ASP A 288 1.23 20.60 -13.13
C ASP A 288 2.50 20.58 -12.27
N GLU A 289 2.85 19.45 -11.65
CA GLU A 289 4.04 19.28 -10.83
C GLU A 289 4.94 18.16 -11.36
N HIS A 290 6.25 18.42 -11.43
CA HIS A 290 7.26 17.42 -11.74
C HIS A 290 8.51 17.62 -10.89
N ILE A 291 9.28 16.55 -10.68
CA ILE A 291 10.62 16.65 -10.08
C ILE A 291 11.59 17.02 -11.20
N PRO A 292 12.27 18.19 -11.11
CA PRO A 292 13.29 18.55 -12.08
C PRO A 292 14.52 17.63 -11.99
N VAL A 293 15.35 17.66 -13.03
CA VAL A 293 16.56 16.81 -13.13
C VAL A 293 17.85 17.53 -12.71
N ASP A 294 17.74 18.63 -11.97
CA ASP A 294 18.88 19.32 -11.38
C ASP A 294 19.43 18.58 -10.15
N GLU A 295 20.65 18.91 -9.76
CA GLU A 295 21.39 18.18 -8.72
C GLU A 295 20.70 18.26 -7.35
N GLU A 296 20.19 19.42 -6.96
CA GLU A 296 19.50 19.62 -5.67
C GLU A 296 18.20 18.79 -5.63
N SER A 297 17.41 18.82 -6.70
CA SER A 297 16.18 18.04 -6.81
C SER A 297 16.43 16.54 -6.76
N LEU A 298 17.50 16.05 -7.39
CA LEU A 298 17.86 14.62 -7.39
C LEU A 298 18.41 14.15 -6.04
N GLU A 299 19.18 14.99 -5.34
CA GLU A 299 19.63 14.72 -3.98
C GLU A 299 18.47 14.70 -2.98
N GLU A 300 17.53 15.65 -3.09
CA GLU A 300 16.31 15.70 -2.29
C GLU A 300 15.45 14.44 -2.50
N LEU A 301 15.27 14.03 -3.75
CA LEU A 301 14.57 12.80 -4.13
C LEU A 301 15.24 11.57 -3.48
N ALA A 302 16.54 11.40 -3.63
CA ALA A 302 17.27 10.28 -3.03
C ALA A 302 17.17 10.29 -1.50
N ALA A 303 17.24 11.46 -0.87
CA ALA A 303 17.15 11.61 0.57
C ALA A 303 15.74 11.29 1.11
N GLU A 304 14.68 11.72 0.42
CA GLU A 304 13.30 11.41 0.82
C GLU A 304 13.00 9.90 0.66
N LEU A 305 13.43 9.28 -0.44
CA LEU A 305 13.28 7.83 -0.65
C LEU A 305 14.09 7.02 0.38
N SER A 306 15.32 7.44 0.67
CA SER A 306 16.17 6.80 1.70
C SER A 306 15.54 6.90 3.09
N GLN A 307 15.01 8.07 3.45
CA GLN A 307 14.31 8.26 4.72
C GLN A 307 13.09 7.34 4.84
N THR A 308 12.32 7.15 3.76
CA THR A 308 11.21 6.20 3.72
C THR A 308 11.69 4.78 3.99
N VAL A 309 12.77 4.33 3.33
CA VAL A 309 13.37 3.01 3.58
C VAL A 309 13.77 2.86 5.05
N HIS A 310 14.51 3.82 5.61
CA HIS A 310 14.94 3.78 7.02
C HIS A 310 13.78 3.73 8.00
N SER A 311 12.72 4.50 7.74
CA SER A 311 11.53 4.56 8.59
C SER A 311 10.76 3.24 8.58
N VAL A 312 10.63 2.60 7.42
CA VAL A 312 10.00 1.28 7.27
C VAL A 312 10.79 0.21 8.01
N LEU A 313 12.12 0.22 7.89
CA LEU A 313 12.98 -0.73 8.61
C LEU A 313 12.89 -0.53 10.14
N LEU A 314 12.89 0.74 10.59
CA LEU A 314 12.78 1.07 12.01
C LEU A 314 11.42 0.63 12.58
N ASP A 315 10.33 0.85 11.86
CA ASP A 315 8.97 0.44 12.25
C ASP A 315 8.83 -1.10 12.31
N ALA A 316 9.51 -1.80 11.40
CA ALA A 316 9.66 -3.26 11.45
C ALA A 316 10.55 -3.76 12.61
N GLY A 317 11.11 -2.86 13.42
CA GLY A 317 11.97 -3.19 14.57
C GLY A 317 13.39 -3.61 14.18
N LEU A 318 13.85 -3.27 12.97
CA LEU A 318 15.18 -3.62 12.49
C LEU A 318 16.21 -2.57 12.89
N ASP A 319 17.40 -3.03 13.25
CA ASP A 319 18.54 -2.15 13.51
C ASP A 319 19.07 -1.58 12.18
N ILE A 320 18.80 -0.30 11.96
CA ILE A 320 19.22 0.44 10.77
C ILE A 320 20.65 0.97 10.88
N ALA A 321 21.32 0.87 12.03
CA ALA A 321 22.69 1.32 12.22
C ALA A 321 23.57 0.26 12.92
N PRO A 322 23.61 -0.98 12.37
CA PRO A 322 24.25 -2.10 13.04
C PRO A 322 25.73 -1.86 13.27
N GLU A 323 26.20 -2.24 14.45
CA GLU A 323 27.62 -2.19 14.80
C GLU A 323 28.30 -3.50 14.39
N HIS A 324 29.57 -3.41 13.96
CA HIS A 324 30.45 -4.56 13.70
C HIS A 324 30.05 -5.52 12.56
N GLY A 325 29.13 -5.12 11.69
CA GLY A 325 28.74 -5.91 10.51
C GLY A 325 27.75 -7.04 10.80
N ASP A 326 27.26 -7.15 12.04
CA ASP A 326 26.26 -8.14 12.46
C ASP A 326 24.83 -7.58 12.31
N GLY A 327 24.53 -6.97 11.15
CA GLY A 327 23.25 -6.33 10.85
C GLY A 327 22.27 -7.22 10.07
N PRO A 328 21.00 -6.80 9.94
CA PRO A 328 19.98 -7.53 9.19
C PRO A 328 20.17 -7.47 7.65
N PHE A 329 21.28 -6.91 7.18
CA PHE A 329 21.50 -6.60 5.77
C PHE A 329 22.39 -7.64 5.09
N VAL A 330 22.40 -7.66 3.76
CA VAL A 330 23.32 -8.49 2.97
C VAL A 330 23.83 -7.68 1.79
N SER A 331 25.14 -7.47 1.67
CA SER A 331 25.72 -6.79 0.51
C SER A 331 25.48 -7.58 -0.79
N ASP A 332 25.32 -6.88 -1.90
CA ASP A 332 25.31 -7.47 -3.24
C ASP A 332 26.29 -6.73 -4.17
N ALA A 333 26.14 -6.89 -5.50
CA ALA A 333 27.04 -6.27 -6.47
C ALA A 333 26.93 -4.73 -6.52
N TYR A 334 25.81 -4.16 -6.07
CA TYR A 334 25.47 -2.73 -6.20
C TYR A 334 25.04 -2.08 -4.88
N PHE A 335 24.81 -2.87 -3.83
CA PHE A 335 24.54 -2.41 -2.47
C PHE A 335 25.64 -2.88 -1.54
N ASP A 336 26.30 -1.93 -0.86
CA ASP A 336 27.23 -2.21 0.23
C ASP A 336 26.55 -2.00 1.57
N MET A 337 26.86 -2.86 2.54
CA MET A 337 26.38 -2.72 3.92
C MET A 337 27.24 -1.71 4.69
N SER A 338 27.36 -0.50 4.14
CA SER A 338 28.00 0.61 4.83
C SER A 338 26.98 1.34 5.69
N VAL A 339 27.45 1.87 6.82
CA VAL A 339 26.65 2.72 7.70
C VAL A 339 27.21 4.14 7.61
N GLY A 340 26.42 5.04 7.05
CA GLY A 340 26.73 6.44 6.87
C GLY A 340 26.23 7.32 8.01
N GLU A 341 26.72 8.56 8.02
CA GLU A 341 26.21 9.65 8.84
C GLU A 341 25.56 10.71 7.95
N GLY A 342 24.67 11.53 8.53
CA GLY A 342 24.07 12.66 7.82
C GLY A 342 22.74 12.38 7.14
N HIS A 343 22.20 11.16 7.28
CA HIS A 343 20.84 10.86 6.80
C HIS A 343 19.78 11.70 7.53
N ARG A 344 18.63 11.91 6.88
CA ARG A 344 17.45 12.48 7.54
C ARG A 344 17.00 11.59 8.69
N GLU A 345 16.45 12.20 9.73
CA GLU A 345 15.93 11.45 10.87
C GLU A 345 14.76 10.57 10.41
N ALA A 346 14.83 9.27 10.67
CA ALA A 346 13.78 8.32 10.35
C ALA A 346 12.53 8.67 11.15
N VAL A 347 11.38 8.63 10.49
CA VAL A 347 10.09 8.94 11.10
C VAL A 347 9.53 7.64 11.67
N SER A 348 9.13 7.63 12.95
CA SER A 348 8.29 6.54 13.44
C SER A 348 6.93 6.69 12.77
N LEU A 349 6.49 5.67 12.05
CA LEU A 349 5.31 5.76 11.17
C LEU A 349 3.99 5.98 11.94
N ASP A 350 4.05 6.00 13.27
CA ASP A 350 2.94 6.18 14.23
C ASP A 350 1.68 5.36 13.89
N LEU A 351 1.86 4.25 13.17
CA LEU A 351 0.78 3.42 12.66
C LEU A 351 -0.01 2.80 13.80
N ALA A 352 0.64 2.50 14.93
CA ALA A 352 -0.01 2.05 16.14
C ALA A 352 -0.92 3.13 16.75
N HIS A 353 -0.51 4.40 16.74
CA HIS A 353 -1.33 5.50 17.22
C HIS A 353 -2.50 5.77 16.27
N ILE A 354 -2.25 5.82 14.95
CA ILE A 354 -3.30 5.99 13.93
C ILE A 354 -4.34 4.86 14.06
N ARG A 355 -3.89 3.62 14.21
CA ARG A 355 -4.77 2.47 14.49
C ARG A 355 -5.58 2.69 15.77
N HIS A 356 -4.93 3.04 16.88
CA HIS A 356 -5.59 3.22 18.16
C HIS A 356 -6.59 4.40 18.16
N GLU A 357 -6.28 5.49 17.48
CA GLU A 357 -7.20 6.61 17.29
C GLU A 357 -8.43 6.18 16.49
N GLN A 358 -8.24 5.45 15.39
CA GLN A 358 -9.32 4.93 14.56
C GLN A 358 -10.19 3.91 15.34
N GLU A 359 -9.58 2.96 16.07
CA GLU A 359 -10.29 2.02 16.96
C GLU A 359 -11.08 2.77 18.03
N SER A 360 -10.45 3.72 18.73
CA SER A 360 -11.06 4.46 19.83
C SER A 360 -12.26 5.28 19.37
N VAL A 361 -12.20 5.86 18.17
CA VAL A 361 -13.32 6.57 17.57
C VAL A 361 -14.51 5.63 17.34
N VAL A 362 -14.28 4.46 16.74
CA VAL A 362 -15.36 3.49 16.49
C VAL A 362 -15.93 2.97 17.82
N VAL A 363 -15.08 2.56 18.75
CA VAL A 363 -15.48 2.06 20.08
C VAL A 363 -16.28 3.10 20.86
N LYS A 364 -15.85 4.36 20.88
CA LYS A 364 -16.57 5.46 21.53
C LYS A 364 -17.98 5.60 20.99
N HIS A 365 -18.14 5.63 19.66
CA HIS A 365 -19.45 5.79 19.05
C HIS A 365 -20.36 4.56 19.24
N LEU A 366 -19.80 3.35 19.27
CA LEU A 366 -20.53 2.14 19.62
C LEU A 366 -20.98 2.12 21.09
N ALA A 367 -20.10 2.53 22.01
CA ALA A 367 -20.38 2.58 23.44
C ALA A 367 -21.42 3.65 23.81
N ASP A 368 -21.35 4.83 23.18
CA ASP A 368 -22.31 5.93 23.38
C ASP A 368 -23.69 5.61 22.76
N GLY A 369 -23.73 4.62 21.85
CA GLY A 369 -24.92 4.17 21.16
C GLY A 369 -25.21 5.01 19.92
N LEU A 370 -25.36 4.33 18.78
CA LEU A 370 -25.72 4.95 17.52
C LEU A 370 -27.24 5.02 17.35
N SER A 371 -27.72 6.17 16.88
CA SER A 371 -29.10 6.36 16.45
C SER A 371 -29.42 5.52 15.21
N PRO A 372 -30.70 5.20 14.94
CA PRO A 372 -31.08 4.42 13.76
C PRO A 372 -30.57 5.01 12.44
N VAL A 373 -30.58 6.35 12.31
CA VAL A 373 -30.11 7.03 11.09
C VAL A 373 -28.58 6.92 10.94
N GLN A 374 -27.84 6.91 12.06
CA GLN A 374 -26.38 6.69 12.02
C GLN A 374 -26.06 5.25 11.61
N TRP A 375 -26.78 4.25 12.15
CA TRP A 375 -26.63 2.86 11.74
C TRP A 375 -26.94 2.65 10.26
N GLU A 376 -28.07 3.17 9.77
CA GLU A 376 -28.46 3.12 8.36
C GLU A 376 -27.41 3.80 7.46
N SER A 377 -26.88 4.95 7.88
CA SER A 377 -25.85 5.66 7.12
C SER A 377 -24.53 4.86 7.06
N LEU A 378 -24.07 4.30 8.18
CA LEU A 378 -22.86 3.48 8.23
C LEU A 378 -23.03 2.18 7.43
N ASP A 379 -24.20 1.55 7.49
CA ASP A 379 -24.52 0.33 6.75
C ASP A 379 -24.50 0.56 5.23
N THR A 380 -25.10 1.66 4.75
CA THR A 380 -24.99 2.08 3.33
C THR A 380 -23.54 2.34 2.96
N LEU A 381 -22.80 3.08 3.79
CA LEU A 381 -21.40 3.39 3.50
C LEU A 381 -20.55 2.13 3.40
N VAL A 382 -20.74 1.14 4.29
CA VAL A 382 -20.04 -0.16 4.22
C VAL A 382 -20.48 -0.99 3.02
N SER A 383 -21.77 -1.03 2.70
CA SER A 383 -22.35 -1.94 1.69
C SER A 383 -22.14 -1.46 0.25
N ASP A 384 -22.25 -0.16 0.00
CA ASP A 384 -22.19 0.39 -1.37
C ASP A 384 -20.76 0.60 -1.86
N GLY A 385 -19.75 0.57 -0.98
CA GLY A 385 -18.34 0.61 -1.37
C GLY A 385 -17.85 1.87 -2.11
N GLY A 386 -18.70 2.89 -2.34
CA GLY A 386 -18.43 4.09 -3.16
C GLY A 386 -18.83 5.43 -2.53
N GLU A 387 -18.39 6.58 -3.05
CA GLU A 387 -18.76 7.90 -2.50
C GLU A 387 -20.28 8.10 -2.60
N VAL A 388 -20.98 8.13 -1.47
CA VAL A 388 -22.46 8.21 -1.46
C VAL A 388 -22.88 9.64 -1.13
N ALA A 389 -23.85 10.18 -1.87
CA ALA A 389 -24.41 11.47 -1.48
C ALA A 389 -25.29 11.29 -0.24
N PRO A 390 -25.33 12.26 0.70
CA PRO A 390 -26.29 12.22 1.80
C PRO A 390 -27.76 12.10 1.36
N ALA A 391 -28.06 12.47 0.11
CA ALA A 391 -29.37 12.32 -0.48
C ALA A 391 -29.67 10.86 -0.83
N ASP A 392 -28.70 10.11 -1.34
CA ASP A 392 -28.89 8.71 -1.74
C ASP A 392 -29.13 7.83 -0.49
N ILE A 393 -28.35 8.04 0.58
CA ILE A 393 -28.59 7.41 1.89
C ILE A 393 -30.01 7.72 2.41
N ALA A 394 -30.47 8.96 2.21
CA ALA A 394 -31.79 9.37 2.65
C ALA A 394 -32.89 8.70 1.84
N ASP A 395 -32.73 8.61 0.52
CA ASP A 395 -33.68 7.97 -0.37
C ASP A 395 -33.76 6.46 -0.14
N GLU A 396 -32.62 5.79 0.07
CA GLU A 396 -32.54 4.35 0.36
C GLU A 396 -33.33 3.98 1.63
N HIS A 397 -33.14 4.74 2.71
CA HIS A 397 -33.74 4.44 4.01
C HIS A 397 -35.05 5.21 4.30
N GLY A 398 -35.58 5.94 3.31
CA GLY A 398 -36.80 6.74 3.48
C GLY A 398 -36.67 7.83 4.55
N ARG A 399 -35.49 8.43 4.69
CA ARG A 399 -35.15 9.49 5.65
C ARG A 399 -35.20 10.86 4.99
N HIS A 400 -35.23 11.91 5.83
CA HIS A 400 -35.02 13.27 5.35
C HIS A 400 -33.52 13.55 5.21
N VAL A 401 -33.09 14.13 4.10
CA VAL A 401 -31.66 14.42 3.82
C VAL A 401 -30.98 15.19 4.96
N ASP A 402 -31.66 16.17 5.56
CA ASP A 402 -31.08 16.92 6.68
C ASP A 402 -30.92 16.10 7.97
N SER A 403 -31.69 15.04 8.15
CA SER A 403 -31.51 14.10 9.26
C SER A 403 -30.26 13.24 9.04
N VAL A 404 -30.02 12.78 7.81
CA VAL A 404 -28.78 12.09 7.42
C VAL A 404 -27.57 13.02 7.59
N ARG A 405 -27.63 14.26 7.08
CA ARG A 405 -26.56 15.25 7.27
C ARG A 405 -26.30 15.62 8.74
N ARG A 406 -27.29 15.47 9.62
CA ARG A 406 -27.12 15.66 11.06
C ARG A 406 -26.46 14.43 11.70
N ALA A 407 -26.96 13.24 11.38
CA ALA A 407 -26.37 11.98 11.81
C ALA A 407 -24.88 11.89 11.45
N LEU A 408 -24.53 12.18 10.20
CA LEU A 408 -23.15 12.23 9.70
C LEU A 408 -22.29 13.34 10.34
N ARG A 409 -22.91 14.39 10.90
CA ARG A 409 -22.20 15.41 11.69
C ARG A 409 -21.86 14.92 13.08
N GLU A 410 -22.69 14.08 13.66
CA GLU A 410 -22.49 13.53 14.99
C GLU A 410 -21.47 12.38 14.99
N ILE A 411 -21.17 11.79 13.83
CA ILE A 411 -20.13 10.76 13.63
C ILE A 411 -18.98 11.24 12.73
N GLU A 412 -18.71 12.55 12.69
CA GLU A 412 -17.72 13.13 11.78
C GLU A 412 -16.28 12.61 11.97
N ASP A 413 -16.00 12.00 13.12
CA ASP A 413 -14.71 11.37 13.39
C ASP A 413 -14.52 10.05 12.61
N MET A 414 -15.62 9.36 12.23
CA MET A 414 -15.63 8.08 11.47
C MET A 414 -15.77 8.27 9.96
N VAL A 415 -16.23 9.44 9.49
CA VAL A 415 -16.55 9.68 8.08
C VAL A 415 -15.76 10.86 7.52
N ASP A 416 -15.29 10.75 6.28
CA ASP A 416 -14.77 11.88 5.52
C ASP A 416 -15.89 12.46 4.64
N ARG A 417 -16.00 13.79 4.63
CA ARG A 417 -17.08 14.53 3.95
C ARG A 417 -16.47 15.56 3.03
N GLU A 418 -16.73 15.41 1.75
CA GLU A 418 -16.38 16.39 0.74
C GLU A 418 -17.65 16.88 0.04
N TYR A 419 -17.58 18.00 -0.69
CA TYR A 419 -18.77 18.73 -1.17
C TYR A 419 -19.77 17.82 -1.92
N GLY A 420 -20.82 17.38 -1.22
CA GLY A 420 -21.89 16.54 -1.77
C GLY A 420 -21.71 15.03 -1.63
N SER A 421 -20.61 14.53 -1.07
CA SER A 421 -20.34 13.10 -0.89
C SER A 421 -19.76 12.75 0.47
N VAL A 422 -19.89 11.48 0.86
CA VAL A 422 -19.50 10.94 2.16
C VAL A 422 -18.88 9.56 1.98
N SER A 423 -17.85 9.28 2.77
CA SER A 423 -17.14 8.00 2.81
C SER A 423 -16.68 7.68 4.23
N LEU A 424 -16.29 6.43 4.50
CA LEU A 424 -15.62 6.10 5.76
C LEU A 424 -14.18 6.57 5.71
N ARG A 425 -13.67 6.97 6.88
CA ARG A 425 -12.38 7.66 6.98
C ARG A 425 -11.18 6.78 6.59
N SER A 426 -11.31 5.46 6.78
CA SER A 426 -10.33 4.43 6.38
C SER A 426 -11.00 3.08 6.20
N THR A 427 -10.37 2.18 5.43
CA THR A 427 -10.90 0.81 5.29
C THR A 427 -10.79 0.06 6.60
N TYR A 428 -9.79 0.38 7.43
CA TYR A 428 -9.75 -0.16 8.77
C TYR A 428 -10.97 0.26 9.60
N VAL A 429 -11.40 1.53 9.52
CA VAL A 429 -12.71 1.96 10.08
C VAL A 429 -13.86 1.23 9.40
N ALA A 430 -13.80 0.99 8.08
CA ALA A 430 -14.82 0.25 7.36
C ALA A 430 -14.95 -1.21 7.80
N GLU A 431 -13.83 -1.90 8.07
CA GLU A 431 -13.79 -3.25 8.63
C GLU A 431 -14.39 -3.27 10.04
N LEU A 432 -13.96 -2.35 10.92
CA LEU A 432 -14.49 -2.26 12.29
C LEU A 432 -16.00 -1.94 12.31
N VAL A 433 -16.43 -1.01 11.46
CA VAL A 433 -17.86 -0.67 11.32
C VAL A 433 -18.62 -1.85 10.70
N HIS A 434 -18.07 -2.53 9.71
CA HIS A 434 -18.68 -3.71 9.11
C HIS A 434 -18.91 -4.79 10.17
N ASP A 435 -17.88 -5.14 10.94
CA ASP A 435 -17.96 -6.13 12.00
C ASP A 435 -19.03 -5.75 13.04
N ALA A 436 -19.04 -4.48 13.47
CA ALA A 436 -20.05 -3.99 14.41
C ALA A 436 -21.48 -3.99 13.83
N VAL A 437 -21.65 -3.66 12.55
CA VAL A 437 -22.94 -3.75 11.83
C VAL A 437 -23.41 -5.21 11.76
N GLN A 438 -22.52 -6.15 11.42
CA GLN A 438 -22.85 -7.57 11.36
C GLN A 438 -23.24 -8.10 12.74
N GLU A 439 -22.49 -7.75 13.79
CA GLU A 439 -22.80 -8.17 15.16
C GLU A 439 -24.16 -7.62 15.64
N ALA A 440 -24.47 -6.37 15.30
CA ALA A 440 -25.77 -5.77 15.58
C ALA A 440 -26.91 -6.48 14.83
N ARG A 441 -26.72 -6.81 13.54
CA ARG A 441 -27.68 -7.58 12.73
C ARG A 441 -27.92 -8.98 13.31
N ASP A 442 -26.85 -9.67 13.68
CA ASP A 442 -26.92 -10.98 14.33
C ASP A 442 -27.67 -10.93 15.65
N THR A 443 -27.45 -9.87 16.44
CA THR A 443 -28.17 -9.66 17.72
C THR A 443 -29.67 -9.43 17.49
N VAL A 444 -30.04 -8.61 16.49
CA VAL A 444 -31.44 -8.39 16.12
C VAL A 444 -32.08 -9.67 15.59
N GLN A 445 -31.37 -10.44 14.75
CA GLN A 445 -31.85 -11.71 14.24
C GLN A 445 -32.05 -12.72 15.39
N LYS A 446 -31.08 -12.86 16.29
CA LYS A 446 -31.19 -13.71 17.49
C LYS A 446 -32.36 -13.28 18.39
N ALA A 447 -32.60 -11.97 18.54
CA ALA A 447 -33.73 -11.44 19.30
C ALA A 447 -35.08 -11.71 18.60
N ALA A 448 -35.14 -11.60 17.28
CA ALA A 448 -36.33 -11.93 16.48
C ALA A 448 -36.63 -13.44 16.51
N GLU A 449 -35.61 -14.28 16.40
CA GLU A 449 -35.72 -15.73 16.55
C GLU A 449 -36.14 -16.13 17.98
N ALA A 450 -35.62 -15.46 19.01
CA ALA A 450 -36.04 -15.65 20.39
C ALA A 450 -37.50 -15.20 20.60
N GLY A 451 -37.91 -14.09 19.99
CA GLY A 451 -39.29 -13.60 19.99
C GLY A 451 -40.25 -14.57 19.27
N ALA A 452 -39.81 -15.14 18.15
CA ALA A 452 -40.55 -16.17 17.41
C ALA A 452 -40.69 -17.45 18.25
N ARG A 453 -39.61 -17.92 18.89
CA ARG A 453 -39.64 -19.06 19.83
C ARG A 453 -40.52 -18.79 21.05
N ALA A 454 -40.56 -17.56 21.55
CA ALA A 454 -41.43 -17.16 22.66
C ALA A 454 -42.91 -17.10 22.26
N LEU A 455 -43.22 -16.66 21.04
CA LEU A 455 -44.56 -16.73 20.44
C LEU A 455 -45.00 -18.19 20.21
N GLU A 456 -44.10 -19.05 19.70
CA GLU A 456 -44.34 -20.48 19.53
C GLU A 456 -44.53 -21.20 20.88
N ALA A 457 -43.89 -20.72 21.95
CA ALA A 457 -44.08 -21.19 23.32
C ALA A 457 -45.40 -20.71 23.94
N ALA A 458 -45.86 -19.51 23.60
CA ALA A 458 -47.16 -18.97 24.01
C ALA A 458 -48.33 -19.74 23.37
N GLU A 459 -48.20 -20.19 22.12
CA GLU A 459 -49.19 -21.07 21.48
C GLU A 459 -49.27 -22.48 22.12
N ARG A 460 -48.25 -22.90 22.86
CA ARG A 460 -48.19 -24.21 23.55
C ARG A 460 -48.68 -24.18 25.01
N GLY A 461 -49.20 -23.06 25.51
CA GLY A 461 -49.95 -23.00 26.77
C GLY A 461 -49.11 -23.22 28.04
N LEU A 462 -47.92 -22.61 28.12
CA LEU A 462 -47.11 -22.60 29.34
C LEU A 462 -47.40 -21.34 30.19
N ASP A 463 -47.29 -21.45 31.51
CA ASP A 463 -47.54 -20.35 32.43
C ASP A 463 -46.49 -19.22 32.32
N GLU A 464 -46.85 -18.01 32.79
CA GLU A 464 -46.03 -16.80 32.72
C GLU A 464 -44.62 -16.96 33.31
N ARG A 465 -44.48 -17.86 34.31
CA ARG A 465 -43.23 -18.13 35.01
C ARG A 465 -42.30 -19.02 34.19
N THR A 466 -42.87 -19.98 33.47
CA THR A 466 -42.13 -20.83 32.52
C THR A 466 -41.66 -20.00 31.33
N SER A 467 -42.49 -19.08 30.83
CA SER A 467 -42.09 -18.12 29.79
C SER A 467 -40.96 -17.19 30.24
N ALA A 468 -41.00 -16.71 31.49
CA ALA A 468 -39.92 -15.88 32.06
C ALA A 468 -38.58 -16.66 32.20
N PHE A 469 -38.64 -17.95 32.52
CA PHE A 469 -37.44 -18.80 32.58
C PHE A 469 -36.84 -19.05 31.20
N LEU A 470 -37.69 -19.33 30.20
CA LEU A 470 -37.25 -19.53 28.82
C LEU A 470 -36.70 -18.25 28.17
N ALA A 471 -37.32 -17.10 28.43
CA ALA A 471 -36.82 -15.80 27.96
C ALA A 471 -35.47 -15.43 28.58
N TRP A 472 -35.28 -15.73 29.87
CA TRP A 472 -33.98 -15.58 30.52
C TRP A 472 -32.93 -16.53 29.91
N ALA A 473 -33.29 -17.79 29.70
CA ALA A 473 -32.39 -18.77 29.11
C ALA A 473 -31.95 -18.37 27.70
N ALA A 474 -32.89 -17.91 26.88
CA ALA A 474 -32.61 -17.38 25.54
C ALA A 474 -31.72 -16.13 25.56
N LYS A 475 -31.98 -15.18 26.48
CA LYS A 475 -31.20 -13.94 26.62
C LYS A 475 -29.71 -14.18 26.88
N TYR A 476 -29.38 -15.23 27.64
CA TYR A 476 -28.01 -15.54 28.05
C TYR A 476 -27.44 -16.79 27.35
N GLY A 477 -28.07 -17.26 26.26
CA GLY A 477 -27.58 -18.43 25.51
C GLY A 477 -27.58 -19.75 26.31
N VAL A 478 -28.41 -19.84 27.36
CA VAL A 478 -28.41 -20.96 28.30
C VAL A 478 -29.34 -22.07 27.81
N ASP A 479 -28.81 -23.29 27.68
CA ASP A 479 -29.59 -24.51 27.37
C ASP A 479 -29.83 -25.33 28.66
N VAL A 480 -31.08 -25.77 28.86
CA VAL A 480 -31.53 -26.50 30.05
C VAL A 480 -32.12 -27.84 29.62
N ASP A 481 -31.44 -28.93 29.97
CA ASP A 481 -31.92 -30.29 29.74
C ASP A 481 -32.33 -30.94 31.06
N ASP A 482 -33.64 -31.14 31.24
CA ASP A 482 -34.26 -31.80 32.40
C ASP A 482 -35.30 -32.85 31.95
N ARG A 483 -34.90 -33.75 31.05
CA ARG A 483 -35.75 -34.89 30.66
C ARG A 483 -35.97 -35.82 31.86
N ARG A 484 -37.17 -36.39 31.97
CA ARG A 484 -37.73 -37.11 33.14
C ARG A 484 -36.92 -38.29 33.74
N ASP A 485 -35.77 -38.65 33.18
CA ASP A 485 -34.87 -39.70 33.70
C ASP A 485 -33.37 -39.32 33.58
N ALA A 486 -33.06 -38.05 33.29
CA ALA A 486 -31.69 -37.55 33.13
C ALA A 486 -31.33 -36.57 34.25
N ARG A 487 -30.05 -36.54 34.62
CA ARG A 487 -29.53 -35.54 35.55
C ARG A 487 -29.63 -34.16 34.89
N MET A 488 -30.31 -33.23 35.55
CA MET A 488 -30.47 -31.85 35.07
C MET A 488 -29.12 -31.25 34.64
N LYS A 489 -29.13 -30.66 33.45
CA LYS A 489 -27.95 -30.08 32.80
C LYS A 489 -28.21 -28.62 32.43
N LEU A 490 -27.27 -27.75 32.80
CA LEU A 490 -27.24 -26.34 32.41
C LEU A 490 -26.04 -26.13 31.48
N ARG A 491 -26.22 -25.64 30.26
CA ARG A 491 -25.10 -25.29 29.37
C ARG A 491 -25.09 -23.79 29.15
N LEU A 492 -23.98 -23.14 29.45
CA LEU A 492 -23.85 -21.69 29.32
C LEU A 492 -23.13 -21.26 28.02
N GLY A 493 -22.60 -22.23 27.26
CA GLY A 493 -21.81 -21.95 26.06
C GLY A 493 -20.34 -21.61 26.36
N ASP A 494 -19.68 -20.98 25.39
CA ASP A 494 -18.34 -20.41 25.53
C ASP A 494 -18.50 -18.96 25.97
N LEU A 495 -18.17 -18.69 27.23
CA LEU A 495 -18.27 -17.41 27.90
C LEU A 495 -16.91 -16.69 27.87
N ASP A 496 -16.93 -15.44 27.41
CA ASP A 496 -15.80 -14.52 27.49
C ASP A 496 -15.72 -13.91 28.91
N PRO A 497 -14.61 -14.06 29.63
CA PRO A 497 -14.44 -13.48 30.97
C PRO A 497 -14.61 -11.95 31.06
N ASP A 498 -14.35 -11.23 29.97
CA ASP A 498 -14.35 -9.77 29.91
C ASP A 498 -15.65 -9.18 29.35
N ALA A 499 -16.43 -9.98 28.61
CA ALA A 499 -17.70 -9.55 27.99
C ALA A 499 -18.96 -10.20 28.58
N ASP A 500 -18.88 -11.43 29.12
CA ASP A 500 -20.03 -12.19 29.60
C ASP A 500 -20.22 -12.20 31.13
N PRO A 501 -21.46 -12.37 31.63
CA PRO A 501 -21.72 -12.49 33.07
C PRO A 501 -21.06 -13.72 33.69
N ASP A 502 -20.53 -13.57 34.92
CA ASP A 502 -19.93 -14.64 35.71
C ASP A 502 -20.82 -15.92 35.73
N PRO A 503 -20.28 -17.12 35.42
CA PRO A 503 -21.01 -18.38 35.48
C PRO A 503 -21.77 -18.61 36.80
N ALA A 504 -21.20 -18.16 37.92
CA ALA A 504 -21.82 -18.24 39.25
C ALA A 504 -23.05 -17.33 39.38
N PHE A 505 -23.07 -16.20 38.69
CA PHE A 505 -24.23 -15.32 38.61
C PHE A 505 -25.34 -15.98 37.77
N LEU A 506 -25.00 -16.53 36.60
CA LEU A 506 -25.94 -17.21 35.72
C LEU A 506 -26.59 -18.44 36.38
N VAL A 507 -25.80 -19.27 37.06
CA VAL A 507 -26.33 -20.44 37.81
C VAL A 507 -27.28 -20.03 38.94
N ARG A 508 -27.00 -18.90 39.63
CA ARG A 508 -27.90 -18.38 40.69
C ARG A 508 -29.20 -17.83 40.13
N GLN A 509 -29.13 -17.06 39.04
CA GLN A 509 -30.29 -16.54 38.34
C GLN A 509 -31.17 -17.67 37.78
N ALA A 510 -30.56 -18.73 37.27
CA ALA A 510 -31.25 -19.95 36.85
C ALA A 510 -31.97 -20.63 38.02
N PHE A 511 -31.30 -20.76 39.18
CA PHE A 511 -31.85 -21.38 40.37
C PHE A 511 -33.05 -20.62 40.95
N GLU A 512 -32.97 -19.29 41.03
CA GLU A 512 -34.08 -18.43 41.49
C GLU A 512 -35.32 -18.61 40.60
N ARG A 513 -35.14 -18.64 39.28
CA ARG A 513 -36.26 -18.82 38.35
C ARG A 513 -36.78 -20.25 38.34
N TRP A 514 -35.91 -21.24 38.52
CA TRP A 514 -36.29 -22.64 38.69
C TRP A 514 -37.24 -22.84 39.87
N THR A 515 -36.87 -22.28 41.03
CA THR A 515 -37.70 -22.34 42.24
C THR A 515 -38.98 -21.51 42.09
N ALA A 516 -38.94 -20.38 41.38
CA ALA A 516 -40.14 -19.58 41.09
C ALA A 516 -41.18 -20.32 40.22
N MET A 517 -40.73 -21.26 39.37
CA MET A 517 -41.60 -22.19 38.63
C MET A 517 -42.16 -23.35 39.49
N ASN A 518 -41.95 -23.36 40.81
CA ASN A 518 -42.29 -24.46 41.72
C ASN A 518 -41.69 -25.82 41.31
N ARG A 519 -40.55 -25.82 40.63
CA ARG A 519 -39.81 -27.05 40.30
C ARG A 519 -38.97 -27.51 41.48
N ASP A 520 -38.68 -28.81 41.53
CA ASP A 520 -37.93 -29.40 42.65
C ASP A 520 -36.51 -28.81 42.74
N GLU A 521 -36.24 -28.19 43.88
CA GLU A 521 -34.95 -27.58 44.22
C GLU A 521 -33.83 -28.62 44.25
N SER A 522 -34.15 -29.83 44.71
CA SER A 522 -33.18 -30.91 44.88
C SER A 522 -32.62 -31.37 43.53
N THR A 523 -33.48 -31.45 42.51
CA THR A 523 -33.09 -31.74 41.12
C THR A 523 -32.11 -30.71 40.57
N PHE A 524 -32.34 -29.41 40.80
CA PHE A 524 -31.45 -28.35 40.31
C PHE A 524 -30.08 -28.39 41.02
N ARG A 525 -30.07 -28.50 42.36
CA ARG A 525 -28.82 -28.53 43.14
C ARG A 525 -27.94 -29.73 42.81
N ASN A 526 -28.57 -30.86 42.49
CA ASN A 526 -27.89 -32.09 42.09
C ASN A 526 -27.56 -32.12 40.59
N GLY A 527 -27.86 -31.06 39.83
CA GLY A 527 -27.52 -30.96 38.41
C GLY A 527 -26.05 -30.60 38.16
N VAL A 528 -25.69 -30.58 36.88
CA VAL A 528 -24.36 -30.19 36.41
C VAL A 528 -24.45 -28.99 35.47
N VAL A 529 -23.42 -28.16 35.48
CA VAL A 529 -23.28 -27.02 34.56
C VAL A 529 -22.04 -27.20 33.67
N GLU A 530 -22.19 -26.87 32.40
CA GLU A 530 -21.16 -26.93 31.37
C GLU A 530 -20.93 -25.54 30.75
N PHE A 531 -19.66 -25.11 30.69
CA PHE A 531 -19.23 -23.85 30.07
C PHE A 531 -17.74 -23.93 29.71
N ASN A 532 -17.29 -23.31 28.62
CA ASN A 532 -15.89 -23.27 28.15
C ASN A 532 -15.25 -24.67 28.08
N GLY A 533 -16.00 -25.67 27.63
CA GLY A 533 -15.59 -27.08 27.62
C GLY A 533 -15.43 -27.75 28.99
N GLN A 534 -15.67 -27.05 30.10
CA GLN A 534 -15.60 -27.57 31.46
C GLN A 534 -16.97 -28.03 31.97
N ARG A 535 -16.98 -29.08 32.81
CA ARG A 535 -18.18 -29.59 33.47
C ARG A 535 -17.99 -29.59 34.98
N THR A 536 -18.93 -29.01 35.71
CA THR A 536 -18.87 -28.96 37.18
C THR A 536 -20.25 -29.07 37.81
N GLU A 537 -20.26 -29.26 39.12
CA GLU A 537 -21.46 -29.51 39.92
C GLU A 537 -22.14 -28.20 40.33
N ILE A 538 -23.45 -28.08 40.12
CA ILE A 538 -24.21 -26.83 40.36
C ILE A 538 -24.10 -26.37 41.82
N TRP A 539 -24.12 -27.29 42.79
CA TRP A 539 -24.02 -26.95 44.22
C TRP A 539 -22.74 -26.16 44.57
N ARG A 540 -21.65 -26.30 43.79
CA ARG A 540 -20.40 -25.57 44.03
C ARG A 540 -20.55 -24.06 43.79
N PHE A 541 -21.41 -23.67 42.85
CA PHE A 541 -21.73 -22.27 42.58
C PHE A 541 -22.71 -21.69 43.59
N LEU A 542 -23.59 -22.52 44.15
CA LEU A 542 -24.57 -22.11 45.15
C LEU A 542 -24.00 -22.08 46.58
N ALA A 543 -22.85 -22.71 46.84
CA ALA A 543 -22.23 -22.78 48.17
C ALA A 543 -21.25 -21.63 48.49
N ARG A 544 -20.76 -20.89 47.50
CA ARG A 544 -19.86 -19.72 47.70
C ARG A 544 -20.68 -18.47 48.09
N ASN A 545 -21.14 -18.41 49.34
CA ASN A 545 -21.29 -17.20 50.18
C ASN A 545 -22.01 -17.49 51.50
N ALA A 546 -21.34 -18.23 52.39
CA ALA A 546 -21.58 -18.14 53.83
C ALA A 546 -20.38 -17.43 54.50
N ARG A 547 -20.11 -16.19 54.09
CA ARG A 547 -19.28 -15.19 54.79
C ARG A 547 -19.28 -13.92 53.96
N THR A 548 -20.14 -12.97 54.32
CA THR A 548 -19.84 -11.57 54.69
C THR A 548 -21.22 -10.89 54.78
N LEU A 549 -21.68 -10.69 56.02
CA LEU A 549 -22.77 -9.77 56.37
C LEU A 549 -22.14 -8.42 56.69
#